data_AF-A0AAV9LZM2-F1
#
_entry.id   AF-A0AAV9LZM2-F1
#
_cell.length_a   1.000
_cell.length_b   1.000
_cell.length_c   1.000
_cell.angle_alpha   90.00
_cell.angle_beta   90.00
_cell.angle_gamma   90.00
#
_symmetry.space_group_name_H-M   'P 1'
#
loop_
_entity.id
_entity.type
_entity.pdbx_description
1 polymer ?
#
loop_
_entity_poly.entity_id
_entity_poly.type
_entity_poly.pdbx_seq_one_letter_code
_entity_poly.pdbx_strand_id
1 'polypeptide(L)'
;MPSGELVFAHDLVNVLKKKHASGTYDRLVFYLETCESGSMFDGLLPKGLNIYVMTASKPDEDSYGTYCGEGTPNIPCLGQCPPREFHGICLGDLFSVAWMEDSDVQDRKTNSLHGQYIRERVAKRTAANLTYGSHVKEYGAKVVSFDSLAAFMGETSKNHSHDSVDAKLFSTSSSRNVDQRNTELFYLFTKHKNAPEGSDEKYEARVKLNEVISQRSQVDNNVKHLGELLFGVEKGNEVLHSVRPAGQPLVDNWDCLESYVKIFEAHCGKLTVYGRKHVRGIANICNAGITSDKMAAMSAQTCSS
;
A
#
# COMPACT_ATOMS: atom_id res chain seq x y z
N MET A 1 -3.25 -1.60 11.19
CA MET A 1 -4.67 -1.62 11.58
C MET A 1 -5.11 -0.26 12.10
N PRO A 2 -6.42 0.06 12.09
CA PRO A 2 -6.95 1.35 12.55
C PRO A 2 -6.60 1.69 14.00
N SER A 3 -6.47 0.68 14.85
CA SER A 3 -6.05 0.79 16.27
C SER A 3 -4.54 0.97 16.48
N GLY A 4 -3.76 1.00 15.39
CA GLY A 4 -2.32 1.27 15.42
C GLY A 4 -1.44 0.02 15.32
N GLU A 5 -1.95 -1.18 15.63
CA GLU A 5 -1.18 -2.41 15.52
C GLU A 5 -0.84 -2.76 14.07
N LEU A 6 0.34 -3.35 13.88
CA LEU A 6 0.80 -3.86 12.60
C LEU A 6 0.39 -5.33 12.44
N VAL A 7 0.12 -5.72 11.20
CA VAL A 7 0.03 -7.13 10.82
C VAL A 7 1.33 -7.46 10.11
N PHE A 8 2.18 -8.27 10.73
CA PHE A 8 3.41 -8.72 10.08
C PHE A 8 3.10 -9.83 9.07
N ALA A 9 3.84 -9.85 7.97
CA ALA A 9 3.61 -10.78 6.87
C ALA A 9 3.65 -12.25 7.32
N HIS A 10 4.61 -12.59 8.20
CA HIS A 10 4.76 -13.96 8.69
C HIS A 10 3.55 -14.44 9.50
N ASP A 11 2.91 -13.58 10.31
CA ASP A 11 1.69 -13.91 11.04
C ASP A 11 0.53 -14.21 10.09
N LEU A 12 0.32 -13.32 9.11
CA LEU A 12 -0.71 -13.51 8.10
C LEU A 12 -0.52 -14.84 7.36
N VAL A 13 0.69 -15.11 6.88
CA VAL A 13 1.01 -16.34 6.16
C VAL A 13 0.86 -17.57 7.06
N ASN A 14 1.22 -17.47 8.35
CA ASN A 14 1.01 -18.56 9.32
C ASN A 14 -0.47 -18.83 9.56
N VAL A 15 -1.32 -17.80 9.63
CA VAL A 15 -2.77 -17.96 9.71
C VAL A 15 -3.32 -18.65 8.46
N LEU A 16 -2.85 -18.26 7.27
CA LEU A 16 -3.24 -18.91 6.01
C LEU A 16 -2.84 -20.39 5.95
N LYS A 17 -1.63 -20.74 6.42
CA LYS A 17 -1.18 -22.14 6.57
C LYS A 17 -2.06 -22.93 7.54
N LYS A 18 -2.38 -22.35 8.71
CA LYS A 18 -3.30 -22.97 9.69
C LYS A 18 -4.70 -23.18 9.10
N LYS A 19 -5.21 -22.19 8.37
CA LYS A 19 -6.50 -22.28 7.68
C LYS A 19 -6.49 -23.40 6.64
N HIS A 20 -5.43 -23.53 5.85
CA HIS A 20 -5.26 -24.65 4.92
C HIS A 20 -5.25 -26.01 5.62
N ALA A 21 -4.44 -26.15 6.68
CA ALA A 21 -4.33 -27.39 7.45
C ALA A 21 -5.66 -27.86 8.08
N SER A 22 -6.60 -26.94 8.33
CA SER A 22 -7.93 -27.31 8.82
C SER A 22 -8.86 -27.90 7.75
N GLY A 23 -8.52 -27.81 6.46
CA GLY A 23 -9.32 -28.38 5.37
C GLY A 23 -10.70 -27.73 5.20
N THR A 24 -10.86 -26.47 5.64
CA THR A 24 -12.16 -25.78 5.72
C THR A 24 -12.42 -24.80 4.56
N TYR A 25 -11.75 -24.98 3.42
CA TYR A 25 -12.06 -24.33 2.14
C TYR A 25 -11.54 -25.21 0.99
N ASP A 26 -12.14 -25.09 -0.18
CA ASP A 26 -11.63 -25.72 -1.40
C ASP A 26 -10.52 -24.85 -2.03
N ARG A 27 -10.87 -23.60 -2.37
CA ARG A 27 -9.95 -22.58 -2.90
C ARG A 27 -10.18 -21.23 -2.24
N LEU A 28 -9.12 -20.43 -2.10
CA LEU A 28 -9.18 -19.11 -1.48
C LEU A 28 -8.49 -18.09 -2.38
N VAL A 29 -9.12 -16.93 -2.54
CA VAL A 29 -8.58 -15.78 -3.27
C VAL A 29 -8.37 -14.64 -2.28
N PHE A 30 -7.21 -13.99 -2.35
CA PHE A 30 -6.84 -12.86 -1.50
C PHE A 30 -6.40 -11.68 -2.36
N TYR A 31 -7.16 -10.59 -2.39
CA TYR A 31 -6.74 -9.33 -2.99
C TYR A 31 -6.26 -8.37 -1.89
N LEU A 32 -5.06 -7.80 -2.04
CA LEU A 32 -4.47 -6.92 -1.03
C LEU A 32 -4.12 -5.55 -1.61
N GLU A 33 -4.88 -4.54 -1.21
CA GLU A 33 -4.60 -3.12 -1.44
C GLU A 33 -3.77 -2.55 -0.29
N THR A 34 -2.49 -2.30 -0.54
CA THR A 34 -1.61 -1.49 0.30
C THR A 34 -0.29 -1.23 -0.43
N CYS A 35 0.45 -0.20 -0.01
CA CYS A 35 1.84 -0.01 -0.42
C CYS A 35 2.68 -1.22 -0.05
N GLU A 36 3.67 -1.54 -0.88
CA GLU A 36 4.54 -2.70 -0.71
C GLU A 36 3.79 -4.03 -0.51
N SER A 37 2.56 -4.16 -0.99
CA SER A 37 1.69 -5.31 -0.72
C SER A 37 2.30 -6.64 -1.14
N GLY A 38 3.16 -6.65 -2.17
CA GLY A 38 3.93 -7.83 -2.56
C GLY A 38 4.84 -8.38 -1.45
N SER A 39 5.36 -7.51 -0.56
CA SER A 39 6.25 -7.90 0.55
C SER A 39 5.55 -8.77 1.60
N MET A 40 4.21 -8.79 1.60
CA MET A 40 3.41 -9.62 2.50
C MET A 40 3.43 -11.11 2.11
N PHE A 41 3.88 -11.43 0.89
CA PHE A 41 3.81 -12.80 0.34
C PHE A 41 5.10 -13.25 -0.35
N ASP A 42 5.93 -12.33 -0.84
CA ASP A 42 7.15 -12.65 -1.57
C ASP A 42 8.15 -13.43 -0.69
N GLY A 43 8.59 -14.59 -1.18
CA GLY A 43 9.42 -15.52 -0.39
C GLY A 43 8.75 -16.16 0.84
N LEU A 44 7.46 -15.90 1.11
CA LEU A 44 6.77 -16.36 2.31
C LEU A 44 5.63 -17.34 2.04
N LEU A 45 4.78 -17.05 1.04
CA LEU A 45 3.59 -17.85 0.76
C LEU A 45 3.96 -19.10 -0.05
N PRO A 46 3.84 -20.31 0.51
CA PRO A 46 4.20 -21.53 -0.21
C PRO A 46 3.17 -21.85 -1.29
N LYS A 47 3.63 -22.58 -2.32
CA LYS A 47 2.74 -23.20 -3.31
C LYS A 47 1.97 -24.37 -2.66
N GLY A 48 0.84 -24.75 -3.24
CA GLY A 48 0.07 -25.93 -2.82
C GLY A 48 -0.98 -25.69 -1.74
N LEU A 49 -1.18 -24.45 -1.29
CA LEU A 49 -2.24 -24.13 -0.32
C LEU A 49 -3.62 -23.96 -0.96
N ASN A 50 -3.77 -24.04 -2.29
CA ASN A 50 -5.00 -23.60 -2.99
C ASN A 50 -5.41 -22.14 -2.69
N ILE A 51 -4.42 -21.31 -2.36
CA ILE A 51 -4.58 -19.88 -2.14
C ILE A 51 -3.97 -19.14 -3.33
N TYR A 52 -4.74 -18.31 -4.00
CA TYR A 52 -4.27 -17.36 -5.00
C TYR A 52 -4.32 -15.94 -4.44
N VAL A 53 -3.24 -15.19 -4.63
CA VAL A 53 -3.12 -13.83 -4.11
C VAL A 53 -2.83 -12.86 -5.24
N MET A 54 -3.50 -11.72 -5.22
CA MET A 54 -3.20 -10.57 -6.08
C MET A 54 -2.93 -9.34 -5.22
N THR A 55 -1.85 -8.63 -5.49
CA THR A 55 -1.42 -7.46 -4.70
C THR A 55 -1.44 -6.19 -5.55
N ALA A 56 -1.73 -5.05 -4.93
CA ALA A 56 -1.74 -3.76 -5.61
C ALA A 56 -0.36 -3.35 -6.15
N SER A 57 0.72 -3.83 -5.52
CA SER A 57 2.08 -3.40 -5.81
C SER A 57 3.12 -4.51 -5.57
N LYS A 58 4.33 -4.29 -6.09
CA LYS A 58 5.56 -5.03 -5.78
C LYS A 58 6.01 -4.85 -4.33
N PRO A 59 6.93 -5.69 -3.83
CA PRO A 59 7.47 -5.56 -2.48
C PRO A 59 8.19 -4.24 -2.15
N ASP A 60 8.55 -3.44 -3.15
CA ASP A 60 9.40 -2.26 -3.06
C ASP A 60 8.78 -0.98 -3.64
N GLU A 61 7.47 -0.98 -3.88
CA GLU A 61 6.79 0.19 -4.46
C GLU A 61 5.47 0.52 -3.74
N ASP A 62 5.13 1.80 -3.80
CA ASP A 62 3.88 2.33 -3.25
C ASP A 62 2.65 1.93 -4.09
N SER A 63 1.48 1.89 -3.45
CA SER A 63 0.20 1.89 -4.15
C SER A 63 -0.34 3.32 -4.24
N TYR A 64 -1.45 3.52 -4.94
CA TYR A 64 -1.91 4.85 -5.33
C TYR A 64 -3.40 5.05 -5.04
N GLY A 65 -3.72 6.18 -4.42
CA GLY A 65 -5.06 6.71 -4.33
C GLY A 65 -5.51 7.29 -5.67
N THR A 66 -6.80 7.17 -5.95
CA THR A 66 -7.45 7.67 -7.16
C THR A 66 -8.80 8.29 -6.84
N TYR A 67 -9.50 8.81 -7.86
CA TYR A 67 -10.68 9.66 -7.65
C TYR A 67 -10.38 10.82 -6.71
N CYS A 68 -9.18 11.39 -6.86
CA CYS A 68 -8.71 12.57 -6.15
C CYS A 68 -8.93 13.81 -7.04
N GLY A 69 -9.06 14.99 -6.44
CA GLY A 69 -9.04 16.25 -7.19
C GLY A 69 -10.07 17.27 -6.72
N GLU A 70 -10.08 18.40 -7.42
CA GLU A 70 -11.02 19.52 -7.22
C GLU A 70 -11.89 19.78 -8.45
N GLY A 71 -11.67 19.04 -9.55
CA GLY A 71 -12.37 19.26 -10.82
C GLY A 71 -11.98 20.56 -11.52
N THR A 72 -10.83 21.14 -11.17
CA THR A 72 -10.33 22.39 -11.76
C THR A 72 -9.41 22.10 -12.96
N PRO A 73 -9.24 23.04 -13.91
CA PRO A 73 -8.31 22.86 -15.03
C PRO A 73 -6.87 22.53 -14.61
N ASN A 74 -6.46 22.96 -13.42
CA ASN A 74 -5.13 22.74 -12.87
C ASN A 74 -5.00 21.44 -12.05
N ILE A 75 -6.11 20.91 -11.52
CA ILE A 75 -6.18 19.64 -10.78
C ILE A 75 -7.41 18.87 -11.29
N PRO A 76 -7.35 18.35 -12.53
CA PRO A 76 -8.45 17.58 -13.09
C PRO A 76 -8.61 16.27 -12.33
N CYS A 77 -9.86 15.86 -12.08
CA CYS A 77 -10.14 14.57 -11.47
C CYS A 77 -9.80 13.43 -12.44
N LEU A 78 -9.45 12.27 -11.90
CA LEU A 78 -9.29 11.04 -12.67
C LEU A 78 -10.60 10.27 -12.62
N GLY A 79 -11.45 10.33 -13.65
CA GLY A 79 -12.80 9.75 -13.60
C GLY A 79 -13.82 10.70 -12.95
N GLN A 80 -14.62 10.22 -11.99
CA GLN A 80 -15.58 11.08 -11.28
C GLN A 80 -14.87 11.92 -10.21
N CYS A 81 -15.19 13.21 -10.17
CA CYS A 81 -14.72 14.09 -9.11
C CYS A 81 -15.38 13.76 -7.78
N PRO A 82 -14.67 13.92 -6.65
CA PRO A 82 -15.32 13.95 -5.35
C PRO A 82 -16.45 14.98 -5.34
N PRO A 83 -17.60 14.66 -4.73
CA PRO A 83 -18.61 15.65 -4.38
C PRO A 83 -18.00 16.80 -3.56
N ARG A 84 -18.69 17.94 -3.48
CA ARG A 84 -18.15 19.16 -2.85
C ARG A 84 -17.76 18.93 -1.39
N GLU A 85 -18.55 18.13 -0.68
CA GLU A 85 -18.33 17.72 0.69
C GLU A 85 -17.07 16.85 0.90
N PHE A 86 -16.50 16.27 -0.17
CA PHE A 86 -15.31 15.41 -0.16
C PHE A 86 -14.14 16.00 -0.95
N HIS A 87 -14.15 17.29 -1.26
CA HIS A 87 -13.02 17.93 -1.95
C HIS A 87 -11.69 17.72 -1.22
N GLY A 88 -10.66 17.33 -1.97
CA GLY A 88 -9.34 17.01 -1.43
C GLY A 88 -9.20 15.59 -0.88
N ILE A 89 -10.28 14.81 -0.83
CA ILE A 89 -10.25 13.40 -0.44
C ILE A 89 -10.23 12.55 -1.71
N CYS A 90 -9.39 11.51 -1.71
CA CYS A 90 -9.42 10.47 -2.74
C CYS A 90 -10.54 9.48 -2.39
N LEU A 91 -11.47 9.25 -3.32
CA LEU A 91 -12.62 8.36 -3.06
C LEU A 91 -12.33 6.87 -3.25
N GLY A 92 -11.18 6.51 -3.81
CA GLY A 92 -10.80 5.12 -3.96
C GLY A 92 -9.30 4.93 -4.12
N ASP A 93 -8.90 3.67 -4.18
CA ASP A 93 -7.52 3.26 -4.45
C ASP A 93 -7.44 2.62 -5.84
N LEU A 94 -6.37 2.92 -6.59
CA LEU A 94 -6.26 2.63 -8.01
C LEU A 94 -6.37 1.14 -8.33
N PHE A 95 -5.73 0.27 -7.55
CA PHE A 95 -5.87 -1.17 -7.72
C PHE A 95 -7.28 -1.63 -7.36
N SER A 96 -7.81 -1.13 -6.25
CA SER A 96 -9.14 -1.48 -5.76
C SER A 96 -10.25 -1.16 -6.76
N VAL A 97 -10.32 0.09 -7.23
CA VAL A 97 -11.36 0.50 -8.18
C VAL A 97 -11.19 -0.19 -9.53
N ALA A 98 -9.95 -0.55 -9.90
CA ALA A 98 -9.68 -1.25 -11.15
C ALA A 98 -10.32 -2.64 -11.19
N TRP A 99 -10.25 -3.42 -10.10
CA TRP A 99 -10.88 -4.75 -10.08
C TRP A 99 -12.37 -4.70 -9.74
N MET A 100 -12.81 -3.75 -8.90
CA MET A 100 -14.22 -3.62 -8.53
C MET A 100 -15.06 -3.23 -9.75
N GLU A 101 -14.67 -2.18 -10.47
CA GLU A 101 -15.43 -1.70 -11.62
C GLU A 101 -15.37 -2.66 -12.82
N ASP A 102 -14.26 -3.41 -12.98
CA ASP A 102 -14.21 -4.53 -13.93
C ASP A 102 -15.24 -5.60 -13.56
N SER A 103 -15.36 -5.92 -12.26
CA SER A 103 -16.29 -6.94 -11.77
C SER A 103 -17.76 -6.55 -11.87
N ASP A 104 -18.06 -5.25 -11.89
CA ASP A 104 -19.42 -4.71 -12.04
C ASP A 104 -19.94 -4.84 -13.48
N VAL A 105 -19.07 -4.60 -14.46
CA VAL A 105 -19.48 -4.55 -15.88
C VAL A 105 -19.25 -5.86 -16.64
N GLN A 106 -18.35 -6.72 -16.18
CA GLN A 106 -18.01 -7.97 -16.87
C GLN A 106 -18.89 -9.14 -16.42
N ASP A 107 -19.22 -10.03 -17.36
CA ASP A 107 -19.89 -11.28 -17.05
C ASP A 107 -18.96 -12.22 -16.26
N ARG A 108 -19.13 -12.21 -14.92
CA ARG A 108 -18.34 -12.98 -13.97
C ARG A 108 -18.41 -14.50 -14.17
N LYS A 109 -19.44 -15.03 -14.87
CA LYS A 109 -19.47 -16.47 -15.19
C LYS A 109 -18.49 -16.82 -16.29
N THR A 110 -18.36 -15.93 -17.28
CA THR A 110 -17.49 -16.14 -18.45
C THR A 110 -16.07 -15.63 -18.25
N ASN A 111 -15.86 -14.68 -17.33
CA ASN A 111 -14.55 -14.14 -17.00
C ASN A 111 -13.92 -14.90 -15.81
N SER A 112 -12.61 -15.07 -15.84
CA SER A 112 -11.82 -15.70 -14.76
C SER A 112 -11.01 -14.68 -13.97
N LEU A 113 -10.47 -15.06 -12.82
CA LEU A 113 -9.52 -14.23 -12.06
C LEU A 113 -8.29 -13.87 -12.91
N HIS A 114 -7.81 -14.82 -13.71
CA HIS A 114 -6.76 -14.64 -14.69
C HIS A 114 -7.21 -13.69 -15.79
N GLY A 115 -8.46 -13.77 -16.24
CA GLY A 115 -9.02 -12.83 -17.19
C GLY A 115 -9.05 -11.40 -16.64
N GLN A 116 -9.40 -11.21 -15.37
CA GLN A 116 -9.35 -9.93 -14.67
C GLN A 116 -7.91 -9.38 -14.53
N TYR A 117 -6.94 -10.26 -14.21
CA TYR A 117 -5.53 -9.91 -14.09
C TYR A 117 -4.83 -9.67 -15.46
N ILE A 118 -4.81 -10.69 -16.34
CA ILE A 118 -4.06 -10.77 -17.61
C ILE A 118 -4.73 -10.10 -18.79
N ARG A 119 -6.06 -9.96 -18.88
CA ARG A 119 -6.65 -9.16 -19.98
C ARG A 119 -6.38 -7.66 -19.82
N GLU A 120 -5.31 -7.30 -19.11
CA GLU A 120 -4.78 -5.95 -18.98
C GLU A 120 -5.85 -4.96 -18.54
N ARG A 121 -6.79 -5.38 -17.68
CA ARG A 121 -7.80 -4.46 -17.13
C ARG A 121 -7.34 -3.95 -15.79
N VAL A 122 -7.13 -4.84 -14.83
CA VAL A 122 -6.60 -4.44 -13.52
C VAL A 122 -5.13 -4.05 -13.64
N ALA A 123 -4.25 -4.95 -14.10
CA ALA A 123 -2.81 -4.69 -14.12
C ALA A 123 -2.42 -3.43 -14.94
N LYS A 124 -3.04 -3.20 -16.09
CA LYS A 124 -2.75 -2.02 -16.93
C LYS A 124 -3.32 -0.73 -16.36
N ARG A 125 -4.54 -0.77 -15.84
CA ARG A 125 -5.16 0.39 -15.20
C ARG A 125 -4.37 0.79 -13.96
N THR A 126 -3.96 -0.18 -13.15
CA THR A 126 -3.10 0.03 -11.99
C THR A 126 -1.71 0.51 -12.36
N ALA A 127 -1.14 0.03 -13.47
CA ALA A 127 0.15 0.52 -13.95
C ALA A 127 0.10 2.00 -14.32
N ALA A 128 -1.01 2.51 -14.87
CA ALA A 128 -1.20 3.93 -15.21
C ALA A 128 0.02 4.54 -15.95
N ASN A 129 0.55 3.83 -16.94
CA ASN A 129 1.78 4.17 -17.70
C ASN A 129 3.05 4.33 -16.83
N LEU A 130 3.04 3.78 -15.61
CA LEU A 130 4.11 3.77 -14.61
C LEU A 130 4.52 5.14 -14.06
N THR A 131 3.82 6.21 -14.43
CA THR A 131 4.09 7.55 -13.89
C THR A 131 3.43 7.77 -12.54
N TYR A 132 2.21 7.26 -12.37
CA TYR A 132 1.39 7.40 -11.17
C TYR A 132 0.63 6.10 -10.89
N GLY A 133 1.35 4.99 -10.87
CA GLY A 133 0.75 3.66 -10.77
C GLY A 133 1.78 2.63 -10.33
N SER A 134 1.29 1.44 -10.05
CA SER A 134 2.06 0.34 -9.48
C SER A 134 1.93 -0.94 -10.30
N HIS A 135 2.77 -1.93 -9.98
CA HIS A 135 2.78 -3.22 -10.65
C HIS A 135 2.05 -4.26 -9.81
N VAL A 136 0.88 -4.66 -10.27
CA VAL A 136 0.13 -5.78 -9.69
C VAL A 136 0.98 -7.05 -9.71
N LYS A 137 1.00 -7.80 -8.60
CA LYS A 137 1.69 -9.09 -8.50
C LYS A 137 0.75 -10.22 -8.10
N GLU A 138 1.11 -11.43 -8.51
CA GLU A 138 0.41 -12.66 -8.18
C GLU A 138 1.30 -13.61 -7.39
N TYR A 139 0.77 -14.22 -6.33
CA TYR A 139 1.46 -15.20 -5.50
C TYR A 139 0.60 -16.46 -5.26
N GLY A 140 1.23 -17.52 -4.76
CA GLY A 140 0.54 -18.76 -4.38
C GLY A 140 0.16 -19.67 -5.58
N ALA A 141 -1.01 -20.29 -5.49
CA ALA A 141 -1.52 -21.28 -6.43
C ALA A 141 -2.14 -20.62 -7.67
N LYS A 142 -1.30 -20.18 -8.62
CA LYS A 142 -1.76 -19.52 -9.86
C LYS A 142 -2.75 -20.34 -10.70
N VAL A 143 -2.81 -21.66 -10.55
CA VAL A 143 -3.83 -22.48 -11.22
C VAL A 143 -5.26 -22.10 -10.83
N VAL A 144 -5.45 -21.58 -9.62
CA VAL A 144 -6.74 -21.06 -9.14
C VAL A 144 -7.17 -19.84 -9.95
N SER A 145 -6.25 -19.08 -10.55
CA SER A 145 -6.64 -17.90 -11.33
C SER A 145 -7.43 -18.26 -12.59
N PHE A 146 -7.38 -19.50 -13.08
CA PHE A 146 -8.21 -19.93 -14.21
C PHE A 146 -9.68 -20.16 -13.84
N ASP A 147 -10.02 -20.17 -12.55
CA ASP A 147 -11.40 -20.31 -12.10
C ASP A 147 -12.22 -19.05 -12.42
N SER A 148 -13.52 -19.24 -12.64
CA SER A 148 -14.48 -18.17 -12.90
C SER A 148 -14.56 -17.20 -11.71
N LEU A 149 -14.67 -15.89 -11.99
CA LEU A 149 -14.90 -14.87 -10.97
C LEU A 149 -16.18 -15.17 -10.17
N ALA A 150 -17.20 -15.75 -10.81
CA ALA A 150 -18.47 -16.07 -10.17
C ALA A 150 -18.34 -17.07 -9.01
N ALA A 151 -17.31 -17.91 -9.01
CA ALA A 151 -17.05 -18.85 -7.92
C ALA A 151 -16.67 -18.13 -6.60
N PHE A 152 -16.16 -16.91 -6.67
CA PHE A 152 -15.67 -16.14 -5.51
C PHE A 152 -16.49 -14.88 -5.23
N MET A 153 -17.02 -14.24 -6.29
CA MET A 153 -17.72 -12.96 -6.22
C MET A 153 -19.21 -13.07 -6.58
N GLY A 154 -19.70 -14.30 -6.80
CA GLY A 154 -21.07 -14.56 -7.23
C GLY A 154 -21.34 -14.17 -8.69
N GLU A 155 -22.51 -14.57 -9.18
CA GLU A 155 -22.94 -14.26 -10.53
C GLU A 155 -23.34 -12.77 -10.64
N THR A 156 -23.17 -12.17 -11.82
CA THR A 156 -23.76 -10.86 -12.12
C THR A 156 -25.05 -11.08 -12.92
N SER A 157 -26.14 -10.41 -12.56
CA SER A 157 -27.37 -10.42 -13.38
C SER A 157 -27.22 -9.39 -14.50
N LYS A 158 -27.25 -9.83 -15.76
CA LYS A 158 -27.21 -8.95 -16.95
C LYS A 158 -28.37 -7.94 -17.06
N ASN A 159 -29.28 -7.88 -16.08
CA ASN A 159 -30.46 -7.02 -16.11
C ASN A 159 -30.19 -5.56 -15.77
N HIS A 160 -28.98 -5.19 -15.35
CA HIS A 160 -28.59 -3.80 -15.41
C HIS A 160 -28.13 -3.50 -16.83
N SER A 161 -29.07 -3.00 -17.63
CA SER A 161 -28.84 -2.19 -18.82
C SER A 161 -28.07 -0.92 -18.42
N HIS A 162 -26.84 -1.08 -17.92
CA HIS A 162 -25.88 0.00 -18.03
C HIS A 162 -25.55 0.03 -19.51
N ASP A 163 -26.17 0.99 -20.22
CA ASP A 163 -25.61 1.57 -21.44
C ASP A 163 -24.11 1.50 -21.27
N SER A 164 -23.47 0.70 -22.12
CA SER A 164 -22.07 0.35 -22.03
C SER A 164 -21.30 1.58 -21.57
N VAL A 165 -20.91 1.63 -20.29
CA VAL A 165 -19.97 2.65 -19.84
C VAL A 165 -18.75 2.32 -20.65
N ASP A 166 -18.61 3.11 -21.71
CA ASP A 166 -17.85 2.77 -22.88
C ASP A 166 -16.48 2.34 -22.36
N ALA A 167 -16.00 1.13 -22.67
CA ALA A 167 -14.70 0.70 -22.17
C ALA A 167 -13.57 1.68 -22.60
N LYS A 168 -13.88 2.54 -23.58
CA LYS A 168 -13.15 3.74 -24.00
C LYS A 168 -13.08 4.90 -22.98
N LEU A 169 -13.98 5.03 -22.02
CA LEU A 169 -13.91 6.04 -20.94
C LEU A 169 -12.77 5.75 -19.95
N PHE A 170 -12.30 4.50 -19.87
CA PHE A 170 -11.10 4.12 -19.12
C PHE A 170 -9.81 4.41 -19.91
N SER A 171 -9.90 5.03 -21.10
CA SER A 171 -8.76 5.40 -21.93
C SER A 171 -8.04 6.64 -21.37
N THR A 172 -6.89 6.38 -20.74
CA THR A 172 -5.66 7.20 -20.88
C THR A 172 -5.84 8.71 -20.75
N SER A 173 -6.55 9.19 -19.72
CA SER A 173 -6.43 10.59 -19.33
C SER A 173 -5.17 10.75 -18.47
N SER A 174 -4.27 11.63 -18.90
CA SER A 174 -3.01 11.96 -18.26
C SER A 174 -3.20 12.75 -16.95
N SER A 175 -3.88 12.17 -15.96
CA SER A 175 -4.04 12.78 -14.63
C SER A 175 -3.32 11.97 -13.54
N ARG A 176 -2.83 12.69 -12.53
CA ARG A 176 -1.87 12.22 -11.52
C ARG A 176 -2.61 11.49 -10.40
N ASN A 177 -2.61 10.15 -10.37
CA ASN A 177 -2.96 9.44 -9.13
C ASN A 177 -2.07 9.93 -7.99
N VAL A 178 -2.60 9.92 -6.76
CA VAL A 178 -1.87 10.40 -5.59
C VAL A 178 -1.21 9.20 -4.94
N ASP A 179 0.11 9.26 -4.75
CA ASP A 179 0.84 8.28 -3.96
C ASP A 179 0.13 8.10 -2.60
N GLN A 180 -0.11 6.85 -2.19
CA GLN A 180 -0.92 6.58 -1.00
C GLN A 180 -0.37 7.24 0.26
N ARG A 181 0.96 7.40 0.37
CA ARG A 181 1.61 8.07 1.50
C ARG A 181 1.34 9.58 1.50
N ASN A 182 0.97 10.15 0.36
CA ASN A 182 0.74 11.59 0.18
C ASN A 182 -0.74 11.99 0.16
N THR A 183 -1.67 11.03 0.25
CA THR A 183 -3.12 11.31 0.28
C THR A 183 -3.52 12.25 1.42
N GLU A 184 -2.97 12.09 2.61
CA GLU A 184 -3.19 12.99 3.75
C GLU A 184 -2.67 14.40 3.49
N LEU A 185 -1.46 14.54 2.93
CA LEU A 185 -0.90 15.84 2.58
C LEU A 185 -1.70 16.51 1.48
N PHE A 186 -2.14 15.74 0.49
CA PHE A 186 -3.02 16.21 -0.58
C PHE A 186 -4.32 16.79 -0.01
N TYR A 187 -4.97 16.06 0.91
CA TYR A 187 -6.16 16.54 1.61
C TYR A 187 -5.93 17.84 2.39
N LEU A 188 -4.89 17.87 3.24
CA LEU A 188 -4.61 19.03 4.09
C LEU A 188 -4.21 20.25 3.26
N PHE A 189 -3.43 20.06 2.20
CA PHE A 189 -3.07 21.11 1.26
C PHE A 189 -4.29 21.67 0.53
N THR A 190 -5.16 20.80 0.00
CA THR A 190 -6.41 21.21 -0.65
C THR A 190 -7.33 21.96 0.33
N LYS A 191 -7.49 21.46 1.55
CA LYS A 191 -8.28 22.12 2.59
C LYS A 191 -7.74 23.52 2.90
N HIS A 192 -6.44 23.66 3.11
CA HIS A 192 -5.82 24.95 3.37
C HIS A 192 -5.95 25.92 2.19
N LYS A 193 -5.72 25.45 0.97
CA LYS A 193 -5.77 26.25 -0.25
C LYS A 193 -7.16 26.82 -0.52
N ASN A 194 -8.20 26.00 -0.31
CA ASN A 194 -9.58 26.36 -0.65
C ASN A 194 -10.32 27.11 0.46
N ALA A 195 -9.81 27.08 1.69
CA ALA A 195 -10.40 27.82 2.80
C ALA A 195 -10.30 29.36 2.56
N PRO A 196 -11.33 30.14 2.95
CA PRO A 196 -11.34 31.59 2.80
C PRO A 196 -10.16 32.26 3.51
N GLU A 197 -9.60 33.31 2.91
CA GLU A 197 -8.48 34.05 3.52
C GLU A 197 -8.90 34.67 4.85
N GLY A 198 -8.05 34.53 5.87
CA GLY A 198 -8.33 35.01 7.22
C GLY A 198 -9.35 34.18 8.03
N SER A 199 -9.88 33.08 7.49
CA SER A 199 -10.80 32.19 8.23
C SER A 199 -10.05 31.29 9.24
N ASP A 200 -10.76 30.91 10.31
CA ASP A 200 -10.28 29.92 11.28
C ASP A 200 -9.97 28.58 10.58
N GLU A 201 -10.81 28.15 9.63
CA GLU A 201 -10.59 26.93 8.85
C GLU A 201 -9.23 26.95 8.13
N LYS A 202 -8.87 28.08 7.49
CA LYS A 202 -7.59 28.21 6.79
C LYS A 202 -6.42 28.15 7.76
N TYR A 203 -6.56 28.78 8.92
CA TYR A 203 -5.56 28.76 9.98
C TYR A 203 -5.36 27.34 10.53
N GLU A 204 -6.45 26.66 10.91
CA GLU A 204 -6.42 25.29 11.43
C GLU A 204 -5.84 24.30 10.43
N ALA A 205 -6.24 24.38 9.15
CA ALA A 205 -5.69 23.54 8.09
C ALA A 205 -4.19 23.76 7.90
N ARG A 206 -3.70 25.02 7.99
CA ARG A 206 -2.27 25.33 7.93
C ARG A 206 -1.51 24.76 9.12
N VAL A 207 -2.05 24.89 10.34
CA VAL A 207 -1.45 24.34 11.56
C VAL A 207 -1.32 22.83 11.41
N LYS A 208 -2.39 22.14 11.02
CA LYS A 208 -2.38 20.68 10.85
C LYS A 208 -1.43 20.23 9.73
N LEU A 209 -1.40 20.95 8.61
CA LEU A 209 -0.45 20.66 7.52
C LEU A 209 1.00 20.76 7.99
N ASN A 210 1.36 21.83 8.70
CA ASN A 210 2.70 22.02 9.23
C ASN A 210 3.06 20.96 10.29
N GLU A 211 2.12 20.58 11.15
CA GLU A 211 2.30 19.50 12.12
C GLU A 211 2.63 18.17 11.42
N VAL A 212 1.86 17.78 10.41
CA VAL A 212 2.10 16.55 9.64
C VAL A 212 3.45 16.60 8.92
N ILE A 213 3.78 17.71 8.26
CA ILE A 213 5.08 17.88 7.59
C ILE A 213 6.23 17.74 8.60
N SER A 214 6.11 18.35 9.78
CA SER A 214 7.12 18.27 10.84
C SER A 214 7.27 16.85 11.37
N GLN A 215 6.17 16.15 11.66
CA GLN A 215 6.19 14.75 12.11
C GLN A 215 6.83 13.81 11.07
N ARG A 216 6.53 14.00 9.78
CA ARG A 216 7.13 13.23 8.68
C ARG A 216 8.64 13.47 8.58
N SER A 217 9.06 14.73 8.63
CA SER A 217 10.48 15.10 8.64
C SER A 217 11.22 14.50 9.84
N GLN A 218 10.61 14.56 11.02
CA GLN A 218 11.19 14.01 12.24
C GLN A 218 11.44 12.50 12.12
N VAL A 219 10.45 11.70 11.69
CA VAL A 219 10.65 10.25 11.56
C VAL A 219 11.65 9.90 10.45
N ASP A 220 11.66 10.63 9.33
CA ASP A 220 12.66 10.43 8.26
C ASP A 220 14.08 10.71 8.77
N ASN A 221 14.27 11.82 9.50
CA ASN A 221 15.56 12.20 10.08
C ASN A 221 16.02 11.21 11.16
N ASN A 222 15.11 10.76 12.03
CA ASN A 222 15.42 9.78 13.06
C ASN A 222 15.90 8.47 12.44
N VAL A 223 15.19 7.92 11.45
CA VAL A 223 15.59 6.65 10.82
C VAL A 223 16.92 6.80 10.08
N LYS A 224 17.10 7.92 9.35
CA LYS A 224 18.37 8.23 8.70
C LYS A 224 19.52 8.27 9.71
N HIS A 225 19.37 9.06 10.77
CA HIS A 225 20.41 9.24 11.78
C HIS A 225 20.71 7.95 12.55
N LEU A 226 19.70 7.11 12.81
CA LEU A 226 19.90 5.77 13.35
C LEU A 226 20.80 4.91 12.44
N GLY A 227 20.57 4.93 11.13
CA GLY A 227 21.44 4.25 10.17
C GLY A 227 22.87 4.78 10.18
N GLU A 228 23.04 6.10 10.29
CA GLU A 228 24.35 6.76 10.39
C GLU A 228 25.10 6.33 11.66
N LEU A 229 24.43 6.28 12.81
CA LEU A 229 25.04 5.83 14.08
C LEU A 229 25.43 4.34 14.03
N LEU A 230 24.62 3.51 13.37
CA LEU A 230 24.85 2.06 13.32
C LEU A 230 25.98 1.66 12.36
N PHE A 231 26.07 2.33 11.20
CA PHE A 231 26.91 1.89 10.08
C PHE A 231 27.81 2.99 9.49
N GLY A 232 27.69 4.24 9.93
CA GLY A 232 28.30 5.40 9.29
C GLY A 232 27.42 5.99 8.18
N VAL A 233 27.76 7.19 7.69
CA VAL A 233 26.88 8.00 6.81
C VAL A 233 26.54 7.30 5.50
N GLU A 234 27.55 6.90 4.72
CA GLU A 234 27.32 6.28 3.41
C GLU A 234 26.69 4.90 3.54
N LYS A 235 27.25 4.05 4.41
CA LYS A 235 26.78 2.67 4.56
C LYS A 235 25.41 2.60 5.23
N GLY A 236 25.11 3.51 6.15
CA GLY A 236 23.79 3.62 6.79
C GLY A 236 22.71 3.87 5.74
N ASN A 237 22.92 4.82 4.85
CA ASN A 237 21.98 5.09 3.76
C ASN A 237 21.82 3.89 2.82
N GLU A 238 22.91 3.23 2.44
CA GLU A 238 22.87 2.03 1.58
C GLU A 238 22.08 0.88 2.24
N VAL A 239 22.35 0.59 3.52
CA VAL A 239 21.69 -0.49 4.26
C VAL A 239 20.20 -0.20 4.42
N LEU A 240 19.83 1.03 4.82
CA LEU A 240 18.42 1.38 5.06
C LEU A 240 17.56 1.26 3.79
N HIS A 241 18.11 1.55 2.62
CA HIS A 241 17.38 1.56 1.35
C HIS A 241 17.58 0.28 0.52
N SER A 242 18.34 -0.70 1.02
CA SER A 242 18.56 -1.96 0.32
C SER A 242 17.25 -2.72 0.09
N VAL A 243 17.08 -3.24 -1.12
CA VAL A 243 15.94 -4.08 -1.51
C VAL A 243 16.46 -5.48 -1.78
N ARG A 244 15.87 -6.48 -1.12
CA ARG A 244 16.21 -7.89 -1.33
C ARG A 244 15.79 -8.37 -2.73
N PRO A 245 16.50 -9.34 -3.32
CA PRO A 245 16.09 -9.95 -4.58
C PRO A 245 14.67 -10.53 -4.52
N ALA A 246 13.97 -10.51 -5.65
CA ALA A 246 12.63 -11.07 -5.77
C ALA A 246 12.58 -12.55 -5.35
N GLY A 247 11.50 -12.94 -4.66
CA GLY A 247 11.33 -14.28 -4.11
C GLY A 247 12.00 -14.49 -2.76
N GLN A 248 12.64 -13.48 -2.18
CA GLN A 248 13.16 -13.52 -0.81
C GLN A 248 12.22 -12.77 0.15
N PRO A 249 12.06 -13.27 1.39
CA PRO A 249 11.31 -12.53 2.42
C PRO A 249 12.05 -11.24 2.81
N LEU A 250 11.29 -10.24 3.26
CA LEU A 250 11.82 -8.94 3.72
C LEU A 250 12.92 -9.08 4.78
N VAL A 251 12.74 -10.01 5.72
CA VAL A 251 13.66 -10.29 6.82
C VAL A 251 13.77 -11.79 7.03
N ASP A 252 14.93 -12.26 7.46
CA ASP A 252 15.12 -13.68 7.80
C ASP A 252 14.57 -14.00 9.20
N ASN A 253 14.69 -13.07 10.13
CA ASN A 253 14.23 -13.19 11.51
C ASN A 253 13.10 -12.17 11.80
N TRP A 254 11.86 -12.66 11.80
CA TRP A 254 10.66 -11.85 12.04
C TRP A 254 10.55 -11.35 13.48
N ASP A 255 10.96 -12.15 14.47
CA ASP A 255 10.97 -11.74 15.88
C ASP A 255 11.92 -10.55 16.10
N CYS A 256 13.06 -10.55 15.41
CA CYS A 256 14.01 -9.45 15.43
C CYS A 256 13.43 -8.18 14.79
N LEU A 257 12.77 -8.27 13.63
CA LEU A 257 12.06 -7.13 13.04
C LEU A 257 11.01 -6.55 13.98
N GLU A 258 10.16 -7.41 14.56
CA GLU A 258 9.15 -6.99 15.52
C GLU A 258 9.74 -6.30 16.74
N SER A 259 10.78 -6.90 17.32
CA SER A 259 11.49 -6.34 18.46
C SER A 259 12.08 -4.98 18.10
N TYR A 260 12.62 -4.81 16.89
CA TYR A 260 13.30 -3.58 16.50
C TYR A 260 12.32 -2.45 16.20
N VAL A 261 11.17 -2.77 15.62
CA VAL A 261 10.06 -1.83 15.52
C VAL A 261 9.63 -1.37 16.92
N LYS A 262 9.44 -2.30 17.86
CA LYS A 262 9.06 -1.96 19.25
C LYS A 262 10.12 -1.11 19.96
N ILE A 263 11.41 -1.43 19.79
CA ILE A 263 12.52 -0.65 20.35
C ILE A 263 12.53 0.76 19.75
N PHE A 264 12.41 0.88 18.44
CA PHE A 264 12.36 2.18 17.78
C PHE A 264 11.16 3.00 18.29
N GLU A 265 9.96 2.41 18.34
CA GLU A 265 8.76 3.10 18.80
C GLU A 265 8.82 3.53 20.27
N ALA A 266 9.50 2.75 21.12
CA ALA A 266 9.68 3.08 22.53
C ALA A 266 10.57 4.32 22.75
N HIS A 267 11.53 4.58 21.86
CA HIS A 267 12.45 5.72 21.98
C HIS A 267 12.06 6.91 21.09
N CYS A 268 11.51 6.64 19.91
CA CYS A 268 11.29 7.63 18.86
C CYS A 268 9.81 7.98 18.64
N GLY A 269 8.90 7.34 19.40
CA GLY A 269 7.46 7.45 19.23
C GLY A 269 6.92 6.46 18.20
N LYS A 270 5.61 6.18 18.29
CA LYS A 270 4.93 5.20 17.45
C LYS A 270 5.03 5.57 15.96
N LEU A 271 5.25 4.56 15.12
CA LEU A 271 5.24 4.72 13.67
C LEU A 271 3.81 4.96 13.19
N THR A 272 3.55 6.20 12.77
CA THR A 272 2.32 6.57 12.06
C THR A 272 2.21 5.84 10.72
N VAL A 273 1.09 5.99 10.03
CA VAL A 273 0.90 5.41 8.67
C VAL A 273 2.06 5.77 7.74
N TYR A 274 2.55 7.01 7.81
CA TYR A 274 3.73 7.44 7.04
C TYR A 274 5.02 6.75 7.50
N GLY A 275 5.28 6.71 8.81
CA GLY A 275 6.52 6.18 9.37
C GLY A 275 6.76 4.70 9.05
N ARG A 276 5.69 3.92 8.81
CA ARG A 276 5.79 2.49 8.46
C ARG A 276 6.57 2.20 7.19
N LYS A 277 6.78 3.19 6.30
CA LYS A 277 7.68 3.06 5.14
C LYS A 277 9.10 2.63 5.53
N HIS A 278 9.51 2.98 6.75
CA HIS A 278 10.86 2.72 7.27
C HIS A 278 11.05 1.31 7.84
N VAL A 279 9.99 0.50 7.89
CA VAL A 279 10.06 -0.90 8.37
C VAL A 279 11.05 -1.71 7.52
N ARG A 280 11.21 -1.41 6.22
CA ARG A 280 12.26 -2.03 5.38
C ARG A 280 13.67 -1.72 5.90
N GLY A 281 13.95 -0.46 6.23
CA GLY A 281 15.24 -0.07 6.79
C GLY A 281 15.53 -0.78 8.11
N ILE A 282 14.51 -0.90 8.97
CA ILE A 282 14.60 -1.65 10.24
C ILE A 282 14.84 -3.15 9.99
N ALA A 283 14.18 -3.74 8.99
CA ALA A 283 14.42 -5.12 8.58
C ALA A 283 15.88 -5.32 8.09
N ASN A 284 16.43 -4.36 7.35
CA ASN A 284 17.81 -4.42 6.90
C ASN A 284 18.82 -4.32 8.05
N ILE A 285 18.52 -3.53 9.10
CA ILE A 285 19.32 -3.52 10.34
C ILE A 285 19.34 -4.91 10.98
N CYS A 286 18.19 -5.58 11.04
CA CYS A 286 18.10 -6.95 11.54
C CYS A 286 18.92 -7.94 10.69
N ASN A 287 18.76 -7.87 9.36
CA ASN A 287 19.49 -8.71 8.41
C ASN A 287 21.01 -8.50 8.45
N ALA A 288 21.47 -7.31 8.88
CA ALA A 288 22.88 -6.99 9.08
C ALA A 288 23.46 -7.56 10.39
N GLY A 289 22.67 -8.26 11.21
CA GLY A 289 23.14 -8.91 12.44
C GLY A 289 23.46 -7.92 13.57
N ILE A 290 22.92 -6.70 13.52
CA ILE A 290 22.95 -5.78 14.67
C ILE A 290 22.24 -6.46 15.84
N THR A 291 22.73 -6.26 17.07
CA THR A 291 22.13 -6.82 18.29
C THR A 291 21.06 -5.89 18.87
N SER A 292 20.09 -6.45 19.60
CA SER A 292 19.00 -5.68 20.22
C SER A 292 19.51 -4.58 21.15
N ASP A 293 20.58 -4.86 21.91
CA ASP A 293 21.19 -3.86 22.81
C ASP A 293 21.77 -2.68 22.04
N LYS A 294 22.44 -2.94 20.92
CA LYS A 294 22.99 -1.88 20.06
C LYS A 294 21.87 -1.10 19.38
N MET A 295 20.82 -1.79 18.90
CA MET A 295 19.63 -1.14 18.34
C MET A 295 18.96 -0.21 19.36
N ALA A 296 18.81 -0.66 20.62
CA ALA A 296 18.23 0.13 21.70
C ALA A 296 19.09 1.35 22.07
N ALA A 297 20.39 1.15 22.28
CA ALA A 297 21.31 2.22 22.61
C ALA A 297 21.35 3.32 21.53
N MET A 298 21.42 2.93 20.25
CA MET A 298 21.44 3.90 19.16
C MET A 298 20.08 4.57 18.95
N SER A 299 18.97 3.85 19.11
CA SER A 299 17.63 4.46 19.03
C SER A 299 17.42 5.51 20.14
N ALA A 300 17.87 5.23 21.36
CA ALA A 300 17.82 6.18 22.47
C ALA A 300 18.67 7.43 22.18
N GLN A 301 19.87 7.25 21.63
CA GLN A 301 20.74 8.37 21.25
C GLN A 301 20.14 9.21 20.11
N THR A 302 19.60 8.56 19.08
CA THR A 302 18.97 9.23 17.94
C THR A 302 17.80 10.12 18.35
N CYS A 303 16.94 9.63 19.25
CA CYS A 303 15.65 10.25 19.53
C CYS A 303 15.62 11.07 20.84
N SER A 304 16.77 11.21 21.50
CA SER A 304 16.97 12.13 22.63
C SER A 304 17.54 13.51 22.20
N SER A 305 17.89 13.65 20.92
CA SER A 305 18.40 14.88 20.30
C SER A 305 17.27 15.67 19.65
#